data_AF-A0A9D9ZJR0-F1
#
_entry.id   AF-A0A9D9ZJR0-F1
#
_cell.length_a   1.000
_cell.length_b   1.000
_cell.length_c   1.000
_cell.angle_alpha   90.00
_cell.angle_beta   90.00
_cell.angle_gamma   90.00
#
_symmetry.space_group_name_H-M   'P 1'
#
loop_
_entity.id
_entity.type
_entity.pdbx_description
1 polymer ?
#
loop_
_entity_poly.entity_id
_entity_poly.type
_entity_poly.pdbx_seq_one_letter_code
_entity_poly.pdbx_strand_id
1 'polypeptide(L)'
;MQTIKFRFLTDKEKRELFILKTTKNDIVDNFTLTLEEIRYIEKFKKPYLKLGYALQYLFLKNLGYQLHKDIPLEILKYVGEQLGVEDFRIGIYLNNEAARLRHFSEIADFLNFSRFKMNSDFEKLTENIAKKFSNNLELASLFLSELKKMKIVAPGISTIEDILSKASIKAERNIYEEVLLQLKDKKRLDILLENNCDPESFFSRLKNTSVNISSNGAKELLSKIKFIDEIDCNCDLGFLSESKLSYFLIEIQRSDKFRIQRFADENKKYAYLAMFLYFRRRHFVDMVIEVTSNYAHKVLKRSRKKTQKQNALNFQNYKNNSNRLKDILKDIIRINEFDEFKKYKDSLLQLKEELDSQEDEMEDIDFLLKSHHSFNYTNELLEFINFDTNTKPELVKLLNSFPAYKSRKRLEINIHFFSSQWQKYIKKYDYSKKIIEIALLYT
;
A
#
# COMPACT_ATOMS: atom_id res chain seq x y z
N MET A 1 -37.00 -18.13 -17.88
CA MET A 1 -35.99 -17.48 -17.02
C MET A 1 -34.90 -16.92 -17.91
N GLN A 2 -34.86 -15.60 -18.12
CA GLN A 2 -33.72 -14.97 -18.79
C GLN A 2 -32.53 -15.06 -17.84
N THR A 3 -31.55 -15.90 -18.16
CA THR A 3 -30.23 -15.85 -17.54
C THR A 3 -29.67 -14.46 -17.85
N ILE A 4 -29.73 -13.56 -16.87
CA ILE A 4 -29.00 -12.29 -16.91
C ILE A 4 -27.53 -12.71 -17.05
N LYS A 5 -27.01 -12.66 -18.28
CA LYS A 5 -25.59 -12.93 -18.55
C LYS A 5 -24.83 -11.86 -17.78
N PHE A 6 -24.25 -12.25 -16.64
CA PHE A 6 -23.32 -11.40 -15.92
C PHE A 6 -22.24 -10.99 -16.90
N ARG A 7 -22.17 -9.69 -17.17
CA ARG A 7 -21.24 -9.12 -18.11
C ARG A 7 -19.89 -8.97 -17.40
N PHE A 8 -19.10 -10.02 -17.48
CA PHE A 8 -17.79 -10.10 -16.83
C PHE A 8 -16.82 -9.07 -17.43
N LEU A 9 -16.82 -8.88 -18.75
CA LEU A 9 -16.02 -7.87 -19.43
C LEU A 9 -16.90 -6.71 -19.94
N THR A 10 -16.44 -5.49 -19.73
CA THR A 10 -17.01 -4.28 -20.36
C THR A 10 -16.76 -4.30 -21.88
N ASP A 11 -17.52 -3.52 -22.67
CA ASP A 11 -17.26 -3.42 -24.13
C ASP A 11 -15.89 -2.84 -24.44
N LYS A 12 -15.35 -2.02 -23.52
CA LYS A 12 -13.99 -1.52 -23.64
C LYS A 12 -12.99 -2.67 -23.49
N GLU A 13 -13.10 -3.46 -22.43
CA GLU A 13 -12.22 -4.61 -22.18
C GLU A 13 -12.35 -5.68 -23.26
N LYS A 14 -13.54 -5.94 -23.80
CA LYS A 14 -13.73 -6.87 -24.93
C LYS A 14 -12.96 -6.42 -26.17
N ARG A 15 -13.03 -5.12 -26.49
CA ARG A 15 -12.28 -4.56 -27.62
C ARG A 15 -10.78 -4.60 -27.36
N GLU A 16 -10.36 -4.32 -26.14
CA GLU A 16 -8.96 -4.36 -25.73
C GLU A 16 -8.37 -5.78 -25.75
N LEU A 17 -9.16 -6.79 -25.37
CA LEU A 17 -8.73 -8.19 -25.35
C LEU A 17 -8.37 -8.73 -26.74
N PHE A 18 -9.10 -8.29 -27.76
CA PHE A 18 -8.90 -8.71 -29.16
C PHE A 18 -8.33 -7.59 -30.04
N ILE A 19 -7.77 -6.54 -29.43
CA ILE A 19 -7.21 -5.42 -30.19
C ILE A 19 -6.00 -5.89 -31.00
N LEU A 20 -6.05 -5.64 -32.30
CA LEU A 20 -4.93 -5.91 -33.18
C LEU A 20 -3.99 -4.70 -33.13
N LYS A 21 -2.84 -4.88 -32.51
CA LYS A 21 -1.82 -3.83 -32.47
C LYS A 21 -1.21 -3.64 -33.86
N THR A 22 -1.13 -2.40 -34.31
CA THR A 22 -0.65 -2.02 -35.65
C THR A 22 0.73 -1.36 -35.63
N THR A 23 1.46 -1.44 -34.51
CA THR A 23 2.86 -0.99 -34.51
C THR A 23 3.68 -1.90 -35.41
N LYS A 24 4.74 -1.37 -36.04
CA LYS A 24 5.58 -2.14 -36.97
C LYS A 24 6.10 -3.44 -36.34
N ASN A 25 6.56 -3.37 -35.08
CA ASN A 25 7.07 -4.54 -34.36
C ASN A 25 5.96 -5.57 -34.11
N ASP A 26 4.79 -5.14 -33.63
CA ASP A 26 3.67 -6.07 -33.39
C ASP A 26 3.20 -6.75 -34.69
N ILE A 27 3.22 -6.04 -35.81
CA ILE A 27 2.84 -6.59 -37.11
C ILE A 27 3.86 -7.64 -37.57
N VAL A 28 5.15 -7.34 -37.47
CA VAL A 28 6.22 -8.30 -37.81
C VAL A 28 6.13 -9.54 -36.91
N ASP A 29 5.99 -9.36 -35.60
CA ASP A 29 5.98 -10.48 -34.66
C ASP A 29 4.79 -11.42 -34.85
N ASN A 30 3.62 -10.89 -35.23
CA ASN A 30 2.37 -11.65 -35.28
C ASN A 30 1.86 -11.98 -36.68
N PHE A 31 2.37 -11.34 -37.74
CA PHE A 31 1.82 -11.48 -39.09
C PHE A 31 2.86 -11.77 -40.17
N THR A 32 4.09 -12.14 -39.81
CA THR A 32 5.07 -12.68 -40.77
C THR A 32 4.82 -14.16 -41.03
N LEU A 33 4.75 -14.51 -42.32
CA LEU A 33 4.67 -15.88 -42.83
C LEU A 33 6.07 -16.42 -43.12
N THR A 34 6.27 -17.71 -42.86
CA THR A 34 7.48 -18.40 -43.31
C THR A 34 7.40 -18.74 -44.79
N LEU A 35 8.55 -19.03 -45.43
CA LEU A 35 8.58 -19.45 -46.83
C LEU A 35 7.76 -20.72 -47.10
N GLU A 36 7.73 -21.65 -46.13
CA GLU A 36 6.92 -22.87 -46.23
C GLU A 36 5.43 -22.56 -46.16
N GLU A 37 5.03 -21.64 -45.29
CA GLU A 37 3.64 -21.18 -45.16
C GLU A 37 3.17 -20.47 -46.43
N ILE A 38 4.01 -19.61 -47.01
CA ILE A 38 3.70 -18.92 -48.28
C ILE A 38 3.47 -19.96 -49.39
N ARG A 39 4.40 -20.91 -49.57
CA ARG A 39 4.27 -21.99 -50.57
C ARG A 39 2.98 -22.80 -50.38
N TYR A 40 2.60 -23.08 -49.14
CA TYR A 40 1.36 -23.79 -48.85
C TYR A 40 0.12 -22.97 -49.26
N ILE A 41 0.14 -21.65 -49.02
CA ILE A 41 -0.97 -20.73 -49.35
C ILE A 41 -1.07 -20.48 -50.86
N GLU A 42 0.02 -20.59 -51.62
CA GLU A 42 0.04 -20.39 -53.07
C GLU A 42 -0.89 -21.34 -53.85
N LYS A 43 -1.32 -22.46 -53.25
CA LYS A 43 -2.32 -23.37 -53.83
C LYS A 43 -3.65 -22.67 -54.18
N PHE A 44 -3.99 -21.57 -53.51
CA PHE A 44 -5.21 -20.83 -53.77
C PHE A 44 -5.04 -19.86 -54.94
N LYS A 45 -5.84 -20.00 -56.00
CA LYS A 45 -5.73 -19.14 -57.20
C LYS A 45 -6.24 -17.71 -57.00
N LYS A 46 -7.25 -17.50 -56.15
CA LYS A 46 -7.93 -16.21 -56.00
C LYS A 46 -7.29 -15.36 -54.89
N PRO A 47 -7.00 -14.06 -55.11
CA PRO A 47 -6.32 -13.20 -54.12
C PRO A 47 -7.01 -13.16 -52.74
N TYR A 48 -8.34 -12.98 -52.72
CA TYR A 48 -9.11 -12.95 -51.47
C TYR A 48 -9.11 -14.29 -50.70
N LEU A 49 -8.94 -15.43 -51.40
CA LEU A 49 -8.81 -16.75 -50.75
C LEU A 49 -7.42 -16.91 -50.15
N LYS A 50 -6.35 -16.50 -50.86
CA LYS A 50 -4.98 -16.49 -50.33
C LYS A 50 -4.90 -15.68 -49.04
N LEU A 51 -5.36 -14.43 -49.09
CA LEU A 51 -5.32 -13.50 -47.97
C LEU A 51 -6.17 -14.00 -46.80
N GLY A 52 -7.40 -14.45 -47.07
CA GLY A 52 -8.30 -14.98 -46.05
C GLY A 52 -7.78 -16.23 -45.34
N TYR A 53 -7.19 -17.15 -46.09
CA TYR A 53 -6.55 -18.34 -45.51
C TYR A 53 -5.34 -17.96 -44.66
N ALA A 54 -4.46 -17.11 -45.18
CA ALA A 54 -3.27 -16.64 -44.46
C ALA A 54 -3.61 -15.95 -43.14
N LEU A 55 -4.64 -15.10 -43.14
CA LEU A 55 -5.10 -14.41 -41.94
C LEU A 55 -5.68 -15.40 -40.92
N GLN A 56 -6.50 -16.38 -41.34
CA GLN A 56 -6.97 -17.42 -40.42
C GLN A 56 -5.82 -18.22 -39.81
N TYR A 57 -4.81 -18.54 -40.63
CA TYR A 57 -3.62 -19.26 -40.21
C TYR A 57 -2.83 -18.48 -39.15
N LEU A 58 -2.51 -17.21 -39.43
CA LEU A 58 -1.77 -16.35 -38.52
C LEU A 58 -2.54 -16.06 -37.23
N PHE A 59 -3.85 -15.82 -37.31
CA PHE A 59 -4.69 -15.63 -36.12
C PHE A 59 -4.67 -16.86 -35.22
N LEU A 60 -4.81 -18.06 -35.77
CA LEU A 60 -4.79 -19.26 -34.95
C LEU A 60 -3.39 -19.53 -34.37
N LYS A 61 -2.35 -19.47 -35.22
CA LYS A 61 -0.95 -19.74 -34.82
C LYS A 61 -0.45 -18.74 -33.78
N ASN A 62 -0.64 -17.44 -34.03
CA ASN A 62 -0.01 -16.37 -33.25
C ASN A 62 -0.93 -15.74 -32.21
N LEU A 63 -2.26 -15.83 -32.35
CA LEU A 63 -3.20 -15.24 -31.38
C LEU A 63 -4.05 -16.29 -30.65
N GLY A 64 -4.22 -17.50 -31.20
CA GLY A 64 -4.91 -18.62 -30.56
C GLY A 64 -6.44 -18.60 -30.71
N TYR A 65 -6.98 -17.70 -31.53
CA TYR A 65 -8.43 -17.54 -31.72
C TYR A 65 -8.81 -17.36 -33.19
N GLN A 66 -10.11 -17.42 -33.47
CA GLN A 66 -10.66 -17.33 -34.83
C GLN A 66 -10.57 -15.92 -35.42
N LEU A 67 -10.40 -15.83 -36.74
CA LEU A 67 -10.37 -14.57 -37.48
C LEU A 67 -11.64 -13.75 -37.27
N HIS A 68 -11.47 -12.48 -36.89
CA HIS A 68 -12.56 -11.50 -36.77
C HIS A 68 -12.83 -10.77 -38.10
N LYS A 69 -13.95 -10.07 -38.18
CA LYS A 69 -14.35 -9.33 -39.39
C LYS A 69 -13.56 -8.04 -39.58
N ASP A 70 -13.16 -7.40 -38.48
CA ASP A 70 -12.53 -6.08 -38.51
C ASP A 70 -11.01 -6.22 -38.45
N ILE A 71 -10.35 -6.01 -39.59
CA ILE A 71 -8.90 -6.18 -39.75
C ILE A 71 -8.32 -4.86 -40.24
N PRO A 72 -7.36 -4.24 -39.51
CA PRO A 72 -6.68 -3.03 -39.93
C PRO A 72 -6.02 -3.16 -41.31
N LEU A 73 -6.04 -2.08 -42.09
CA LEU A 73 -5.49 -2.04 -43.44
C LEU A 73 -3.98 -2.29 -43.44
N GLU A 74 -3.28 -1.88 -42.39
CA GLU A 74 -1.84 -2.08 -42.20
C GLU A 74 -1.49 -3.57 -42.18
N ILE A 75 -2.30 -4.38 -41.49
CA ILE A 75 -2.12 -5.84 -41.43
C ILE A 75 -2.46 -6.48 -42.79
N LEU A 76 -3.54 -6.03 -43.44
CA LEU A 76 -3.91 -6.54 -44.77
C LEU A 76 -2.82 -6.27 -45.80
N LYS A 77 -2.25 -5.06 -45.80
CA LYS A 77 -1.12 -4.68 -46.65
C LYS A 77 0.10 -5.54 -46.38
N TYR A 78 0.50 -5.65 -45.11
CA TYR A 78 1.70 -6.41 -44.73
C TYR A 78 1.61 -7.90 -45.10
N VAL A 79 0.46 -8.54 -44.88
CA VAL A 79 0.25 -9.95 -45.27
C VAL A 79 0.10 -10.08 -46.79
N GLY A 80 -0.56 -9.12 -47.45
CA GLY A 80 -0.72 -9.12 -48.89
C GLY A 80 0.60 -8.96 -49.65
N GLU A 81 1.50 -8.09 -49.18
CA GLU A 81 2.85 -7.91 -49.73
C GLU A 81 3.64 -9.22 -49.73
N GLN A 82 3.56 -9.99 -48.63
CA GLN A 82 4.21 -11.30 -48.52
C GLN A 82 3.65 -12.35 -49.48
N LEU A 83 2.40 -12.19 -49.93
CA LEU A 83 1.69 -13.14 -50.81
C LEU A 83 1.58 -12.67 -52.27
N GLY A 84 2.11 -11.49 -52.60
CA GLY A 84 1.93 -10.85 -53.90
C GLY A 84 0.47 -10.50 -54.20
N VAL A 85 -0.31 -10.10 -53.18
CA VAL A 85 -1.73 -9.74 -53.29
C VAL A 85 -1.91 -8.24 -53.04
N GLU A 86 -2.27 -7.50 -54.08
CA GLU A 86 -2.57 -6.06 -54.01
C GLU A 86 -4.07 -5.77 -53.81
N ASP A 87 -4.92 -6.68 -54.26
CA ASP A 87 -6.38 -6.58 -54.13
C ASP A 87 -6.86 -7.30 -52.87
N PHE A 88 -7.06 -6.51 -51.81
CA PHE A 88 -7.35 -7.09 -50.50
C PHE A 88 -8.75 -7.67 -50.36
N ARG A 89 -9.76 -7.26 -51.17
CA ARG A 89 -11.23 -7.53 -51.06
C ARG A 89 -11.66 -8.63 -50.06
N ILE A 90 -11.34 -8.43 -48.78
CA ILE A 90 -11.35 -9.51 -47.78
C ILE A 90 -12.77 -9.82 -47.34
N GLY A 91 -13.67 -8.84 -47.50
CA GLY A 91 -15.12 -9.01 -47.35
C GLY A 91 -15.69 -10.17 -48.17
N ILE A 92 -15.15 -10.46 -49.36
CA ILE A 92 -15.59 -11.61 -50.17
C ILE A 92 -15.33 -12.93 -49.43
N TYR A 93 -14.16 -13.04 -48.81
CA TYR A 93 -13.82 -14.19 -47.98
C TYR A 93 -14.63 -14.22 -46.67
N LEU A 94 -14.73 -13.08 -45.98
CA LEU A 94 -15.44 -12.93 -44.71
C LEU A 94 -16.96 -13.15 -44.85
N ASN A 95 -17.53 -13.05 -46.03
CA ASN A 95 -18.96 -13.37 -46.24
C ASN A 95 -19.18 -14.83 -46.66
N ASN A 96 -18.14 -15.59 -47.02
CA ASN A 96 -18.25 -16.99 -47.38
C ASN A 96 -18.01 -17.91 -46.19
N GLU A 97 -19.06 -18.11 -45.38
CA GLU A 97 -18.99 -18.91 -44.16
C GLU A 97 -18.55 -20.36 -44.41
N ALA A 98 -19.03 -20.99 -45.48
CA ALA A 98 -18.68 -22.37 -45.83
C ALA A 98 -17.18 -22.54 -46.10
N ALA A 99 -16.58 -21.63 -46.88
CA ALA A 99 -15.14 -21.66 -47.14
C ALA A 99 -14.34 -21.39 -45.86
N ARG A 100 -14.75 -20.40 -45.06
CA ARG A 100 -14.07 -20.07 -43.80
C ARG A 100 -14.06 -21.21 -42.80
N LEU A 101 -15.18 -21.90 -42.61
CA LEU A 101 -15.28 -23.01 -41.66
C LEU A 101 -14.44 -24.20 -42.13
N ARG A 102 -14.45 -24.49 -43.44
CA ARG A 102 -13.62 -25.54 -44.02
C ARG A 102 -12.13 -25.25 -43.84
N HIS A 103 -11.69 -24.05 -44.26
CA HIS A 103 -10.30 -23.63 -44.11
C HIS A 103 -9.88 -23.58 -42.64
N PHE A 104 -10.74 -23.09 -41.75
CA PHE A 104 -10.42 -23.06 -40.32
C PHE A 104 -10.23 -24.47 -39.75
N SER A 105 -11.05 -25.45 -40.15
CA SER A 105 -10.86 -26.85 -39.75
C SER A 105 -9.52 -27.40 -40.26
N GLU A 106 -9.23 -27.20 -41.55
CA GLU A 106 -7.97 -27.61 -42.18
C GLU A 106 -6.75 -27.00 -41.48
N ILE A 107 -6.80 -25.70 -41.17
CA ILE A 107 -5.75 -24.97 -40.46
C ILE A 107 -5.58 -25.51 -39.03
N ALA A 108 -6.69 -25.74 -38.32
CA ALA A 108 -6.65 -26.26 -36.95
C ALA A 108 -6.00 -27.65 -36.93
N ASP A 109 -6.38 -28.53 -37.85
CA ASP A 109 -5.78 -29.87 -37.98
C ASP A 109 -4.28 -29.77 -38.31
N PHE A 110 -3.91 -28.91 -39.27
CA PHE A 110 -2.51 -28.69 -39.67
C PHE A 110 -1.64 -28.15 -38.51
N LEU A 111 -2.16 -27.23 -37.70
CA LEU A 111 -1.44 -26.64 -36.57
C LEU A 111 -1.52 -27.49 -35.28
N ASN A 112 -2.23 -28.63 -35.32
CA ASN A 112 -2.55 -29.49 -34.18
C ASN A 112 -3.30 -28.74 -33.06
N PHE A 113 -4.23 -27.88 -33.45
CA PHE A 113 -5.14 -27.21 -32.53
C PHE A 113 -6.37 -28.07 -32.27
N SER A 114 -6.68 -28.29 -31.00
CA SER A 114 -7.88 -29.00 -30.58
C SER A 114 -9.02 -28.04 -30.26
N ARG A 115 -10.26 -28.51 -30.37
CA ARG A 115 -11.45 -27.72 -29.98
C ARG A 115 -11.51 -27.61 -28.46
N PHE A 116 -11.85 -26.42 -27.97
CA PHE A 116 -12.10 -26.21 -26.54
C PHE A 116 -13.22 -27.13 -26.03
N LYS A 117 -12.92 -27.84 -24.94
CA LYS A 117 -13.89 -28.61 -24.16
C LYS A 117 -13.61 -28.35 -22.68
N MET A 118 -14.65 -28.00 -21.94
CA MET A 118 -14.54 -27.81 -20.51
C MET A 118 -14.23 -29.15 -19.82
N ASN A 119 -13.23 -29.16 -18.95
CA ASN A 119 -12.83 -30.31 -18.14
C ASN A 119 -12.30 -29.85 -16.78
N SER A 120 -11.99 -30.79 -15.90
CA SER A 120 -11.46 -30.52 -14.56
C SER A 120 -10.16 -29.74 -14.54
N ASP A 121 -9.32 -29.88 -15.57
CA ASP A 121 -8.04 -29.20 -15.64
C ASP A 121 -8.22 -27.73 -15.98
N PHE A 122 -9.15 -27.40 -16.88
CA PHE A 122 -9.54 -26.01 -17.17
C PHE A 122 -10.27 -25.35 -16.01
N GLU A 123 -11.08 -26.10 -15.27
CA GLU A 123 -11.69 -25.61 -14.03
C GLU A 123 -10.60 -25.21 -13.02
N LYS A 124 -9.64 -26.10 -12.75
CA LYS A 124 -8.51 -25.80 -11.85
C LYS A 124 -7.65 -24.65 -12.35
N LEU A 125 -7.35 -24.60 -13.65
CA LEU A 125 -6.57 -23.52 -14.27
C LEU A 125 -7.26 -22.17 -14.05
N THR A 126 -8.54 -22.08 -14.37
CA THR A 126 -9.30 -20.82 -14.27
C THR A 126 -9.51 -20.41 -12.83
N GLU A 127 -9.73 -21.35 -11.90
CA GLU A 127 -9.75 -21.08 -10.46
C GLU A 127 -8.41 -20.57 -9.93
N ASN A 128 -7.28 -21.16 -10.35
CA ASN A 128 -5.95 -20.70 -9.94
C ASN A 128 -5.64 -19.29 -10.46
N ILE A 129 -6.04 -18.98 -11.69
CA ILE A 129 -5.93 -17.63 -12.26
C ILE A 129 -6.83 -16.66 -11.46
N ALA A 130 -8.09 -17.03 -11.21
CA ALA A 130 -9.05 -16.22 -10.46
C ALA A 130 -8.67 -16.00 -8.97
N LYS A 131 -7.95 -16.94 -8.35
CA LYS A 131 -7.39 -16.77 -7.00
C LYS A 131 -6.25 -15.76 -6.96
N LYS A 132 -5.48 -15.62 -8.03
CA LYS A 132 -4.29 -14.76 -8.07
C LYS A 132 -4.55 -13.36 -8.61
N PHE A 133 -5.57 -13.17 -9.44
CA PHE A 133 -5.82 -11.90 -10.12
C PHE A 133 -7.26 -11.44 -9.93
N SER A 134 -7.45 -10.11 -9.95
CA SER A 134 -8.76 -9.48 -9.74
C SER A 134 -9.20 -8.63 -10.93
N ASN A 135 -8.30 -8.34 -11.88
CA ASN A 135 -8.62 -7.58 -13.08
C ASN A 135 -9.21 -8.51 -14.14
N ASN A 136 -10.42 -8.23 -14.61
CA ASN A 136 -11.16 -9.10 -15.53
C ASN A 136 -10.46 -9.24 -16.89
N LEU A 137 -9.87 -8.16 -17.42
CA LEU A 137 -9.11 -8.18 -18.67
C LEU A 137 -7.85 -9.04 -18.55
N GLU A 138 -7.14 -8.92 -17.43
CA GLU A 138 -5.93 -9.71 -17.14
C GLU A 138 -6.25 -11.20 -16.98
N LEU A 139 -7.35 -11.52 -16.28
CA LEU A 139 -7.85 -12.90 -16.17
C LEU A 139 -8.13 -13.49 -17.56
N ALA A 140 -8.79 -12.72 -18.43
CA ALA A 140 -9.12 -13.15 -19.79
C ALA A 140 -7.89 -13.30 -20.69
N SER A 141 -6.94 -12.37 -20.62
CA SER A 141 -5.70 -12.43 -21.42
C SER A 141 -4.81 -13.59 -21.01
N LEU A 142 -4.67 -13.86 -19.70
CA LEU A 142 -3.96 -15.02 -19.18
C LEU A 142 -4.62 -16.32 -19.62
N PHE A 143 -5.95 -16.42 -19.52
CA PHE A 143 -6.68 -17.61 -19.97
C PHE A 143 -6.49 -17.87 -21.47
N LEU A 144 -6.59 -16.83 -22.31
CA LEU A 144 -6.31 -16.96 -23.76
C LEU A 144 -4.86 -17.38 -24.03
N SER A 145 -3.90 -16.83 -23.29
CA SER A 145 -2.49 -17.21 -23.41
C SER A 145 -2.27 -18.69 -23.09
N GLU A 146 -2.88 -19.20 -22.02
CA GLU A 146 -2.79 -20.61 -21.63
C GLU A 146 -3.46 -21.53 -22.66
N LEU A 147 -4.62 -21.16 -23.20
CA LEU A 147 -5.26 -21.92 -24.29
C LEU A 147 -4.37 -21.98 -25.54
N LYS A 148 -3.75 -20.86 -25.92
CA LYS A 148 -2.80 -20.81 -27.04
C LYS A 148 -1.60 -21.73 -26.80
N LYS A 149 -1.00 -21.70 -25.60
CA LYS A 149 0.13 -22.58 -25.23
C LYS A 149 -0.24 -24.06 -25.33
N MET A 150 -1.45 -24.41 -24.92
CA MET A 150 -1.98 -25.78 -25.00
C MET A 150 -2.48 -26.17 -26.40
N LYS A 151 -2.36 -25.28 -27.40
CA LYS A 151 -2.90 -25.45 -28.75
C LYS A 151 -4.40 -25.77 -28.74
N ILE A 152 -5.18 -24.97 -28.02
CA ILE A 152 -6.63 -25.08 -27.97
C ILE A 152 -7.23 -23.84 -28.59
N VAL A 153 -8.17 -24.04 -29.51
CA VAL A 153 -8.92 -22.94 -30.13
C VAL A 153 -9.72 -22.24 -29.05
N ALA A 154 -9.49 -20.94 -28.86
CA ALA A 154 -10.26 -20.16 -27.90
C ALA A 154 -11.77 -20.23 -28.20
N PRO A 155 -12.62 -20.48 -27.18
CA PRO A 155 -14.06 -20.46 -27.37
C PRO A 155 -14.57 -19.03 -27.59
N GLY A 156 -15.83 -18.89 -27.99
CA GLY A 156 -16.45 -17.57 -28.17
C GLY A 156 -16.44 -16.75 -26.88
N ILE A 157 -16.41 -15.42 -27.00
CA ILE A 157 -16.29 -14.49 -25.86
C ILE A 157 -17.33 -14.71 -24.76
N SER A 158 -18.58 -15.06 -25.13
CA SER A 158 -19.62 -15.38 -24.13
C SER A 158 -19.27 -16.60 -23.28
N THR A 159 -18.61 -17.61 -23.84
CA THR A 159 -18.17 -18.80 -23.12
C THR A 159 -16.99 -18.46 -22.20
N ILE A 160 -16.06 -17.62 -22.68
CA ILE A 160 -14.94 -17.13 -21.86
C ILE A 160 -15.48 -16.36 -20.64
N GLU A 161 -16.41 -15.42 -20.85
CA GLU A 161 -17.03 -14.65 -19.76
C GLU A 161 -17.74 -15.56 -18.75
N ASP A 162 -18.48 -16.57 -19.20
CA ASP A 162 -19.17 -17.51 -18.32
C ASP A 162 -18.20 -18.34 -17.47
N ILE A 163 -17.14 -18.87 -18.07
CA ILE A 163 -16.11 -19.66 -17.38
C ILE A 163 -15.40 -18.81 -16.33
N LEU A 164 -14.90 -17.63 -16.73
CA LEU A 164 -14.14 -16.77 -15.82
C LEU A 164 -15.01 -16.19 -14.70
N SER A 165 -16.27 -15.87 -14.99
CA SER A 165 -17.23 -15.43 -13.98
C SER A 165 -17.47 -16.52 -12.92
N LYS A 166 -17.73 -17.76 -13.34
CA LYS A 166 -17.91 -18.90 -12.42
C LYS A 166 -16.64 -19.16 -11.59
N ALA A 167 -15.48 -19.15 -12.22
CA ALA A 167 -14.20 -19.31 -11.53
C ALA A 167 -13.95 -18.20 -10.51
N SER A 168 -14.31 -16.95 -10.83
CA SER A 168 -14.15 -15.79 -9.94
C SER A 168 -15.08 -15.87 -8.73
N ILE A 169 -16.36 -16.21 -8.94
CA ILE A 169 -17.32 -16.43 -7.85
C ILE A 169 -16.85 -17.56 -6.93
N LYS A 170 -16.35 -18.66 -7.48
CA LYS A 170 -15.83 -19.79 -6.70
C LYS A 170 -14.56 -19.41 -5.94
N ALA A 171 -13.63 -18.70 -6.57
CA ALA A 171 -12.42 -18.22 -5.92
C ALA A 171 -12.75 -17.26 -4.75
N GLU A 172 -13.67 -16.32 -4.95
CA GLU A 172 -14.11 -15.41 -3.87
C GLU A 172 -14.76 -16.16 -2.71
N ARG A 173 -15.64 -17.13 -2.98
CA ARG A 173 -16.24 -17.97 -1.93
C ARG A 173 -15.19 -18.72 -1.13
N ASN A 174 -14.22 -19.34 -1.80
CA ASN A 174 -13.13 -20.05 -1.13
C ASN A 174 -12.32 -19.09 -0.25
N ILE A 175 -12.06 -17.86 -0.71
CA ILE A 175 -11.37 -16.83 0.08
C ILE A 175 -12.19 -16.47 1.33
N TYR A 176 -13.51 -16.28 1.20
CA TYR A 176 -14.36 -15.97 2.34
C TYR A 176 -14.36 -17.12 3.35
N GLU A 177 -14.45 -18.37 2.90
CA GLU A 177 -14.37 -19.55 3.75
C GLU A 177 -13.01 -19.63 4.46
N GLU A 178 -11.89 -19.45 3.74
CA GLU A 178 -10.54 -19.45 4.33
C GLU A 178 -10.35 -18.34 5.38
N VAL A 179 -10.95 -17.16 5.19
CA VAL A 179 -10.96 -16.10 6.21
C VAL A 179 -11.79 -16.51 7.43
N LEU A 180 -12.98 -17.07 7.22
CA LEU A 180 -13.89 -17.43 8.30
C LEU A 180 -13.40 -18.62 9.13
N LEU A 181 -12.69 -19.56 8.53
CA LEU A 181 -12.08 -20.69 9.23
C LEU A 181 -11.07 -20.26 10.29
N GLN A 182 -10.49 -19.06 10.15
CA GLN A 182 -9.55 -18.50 11.12
C GLN A 182 -10.26 -17.85 12.32
N LEU A 183 -11.57 -17.60 12.23
CA LEU A 183 -12.34 -16.90 13.26
C LEU A 183 -12.94 -17.89 14.25
N LYS A 184 -12.77 -17.63 15.54
CA LYS A 184 -13.42 -18.42 16.61
C LYS A 184 -14.94 -18.21 16.64
N ASP A 185 -15.39 -16.97 16.53
CA ASP A 185 -16.80 -16.60 16.53
C ASP A 185 -17.07 -15.44 15.57
N LYS A 186 -17.63 -15.77 14.40
CA LYS A 186 -18.00 -14.78 13.39
C LYS A 186 -19.09 -13.82 13.85
N LYS A 187 -19.95 -14.20 14.82
CA LYS A 187 -21.07 -13.35 15.28
C LYS A 187 -20.60 -12.16 16.10
N ARG A 188 -19.40 -12.21 16.70
CA ARG A 188 -18.80 -11.04 17.36
C ARG A 188 -18.66 -9.83 16.43
N LEU A 189 -18.54 -10.08 15.12
CA LEU A 189 -18.47 -9.03 14.12
C LEU A 189 -19.77 -8.24 13.95
N ASP A 190 -20.90 -8.74 14.43
CA ASP A 190 -22.18 -8.01 14.36
C ASP A 190 -22.13 -6.71 15.19
N ILE A 191 -21.27 -6.62 16.21
CA ILE A 191 -21.00 -5.40 16.98
C ILE A 191 -20.61 -4.24 16.04
N LEU A 192 -19.91 -4.51 14.93
CA LEU A 192 -19.52 -3.47 13.96
C LEU A 192 -20.73 -2.84 13.26
N LEU A 193 -21.83 -3.58 13.15
CA LEU A 193 -23.06 -3.18 12.51
C LEU A 193 -24.10 -2.62 13.50
N GLU A 194 -23.82 -2.63 14.79
CA GLU A 194 -24.71 -2.05 15.78
C GLU A 194 -24.62 -0.52 15.80
N ASN A 195 -25.74 0.13 16.14
CA ASN A 195 -25.82 1.56 16.42
C ASN A 195 -26.10 1.71 17.92
N ASN A 196 -25.05 1.62 18.75
CA ASN A 196 -25.20 1.67 20.21
C ASN A 196 -25.31 3.12 20.67
N CYS A 197 -26.55 3.65 20.63
CA CYS A 197 -26.97 5.00 21.03
C CYS A 197 -26.40 6.18 20.20
N ASP A 198 -25.38 5.94 19.37
CA ASP A 198 -24.82 6.92 18.43
C ASP A 198 -25.54 6.91 17.07
N PRO A 199 -25.54 8.05 16.33
CA PRO A 199 -26.08 8.12 14.98
C PRO A 199 -25.27 7.28 13.96
N GLU A 200 -23.99 7.01 14.25
CA GLU A 200 -23.10 6.24 13.39
C GLU A 200 -22.77 4.85 13.97
N SER A 201 -22.77 3.83 13.11
CA SER A 201 -22.28 2.49 13.48
C SER A 201 -20.79 2.47 13.81
N PHE A 202 -20.34 1.48 14.59
CA PHE A 202 -18.92 1.27 14.86
C PHE A 202 -18.10 1.10 13.57
N PHE A 203 -18.63 0.41 12.56
CA PHE A 203 -18.01 0.31 11.23
C PHE A 203 -17.74 1.70 10.64
N SER A 204 -18.75 2.59 10.63
CA SER A 204 -18.61 3.96 10.12
C SER A 204 -17.60 4.78 10.91
N ARG A 205 -17.62 4.68 12.25
CA ARG A 205 -16.70 5.39 13.14
C ARG A 205 -15.24 4.98 12.90
N LEU A 206 -14.98 3.67 12.77
CA LEU A 206 -13.66 3.16 12.44
C LEU A 206 -13.24 3.57 11.03
N LYS A 207 -14.16 3.53 10.07
CA LYS A 207 -13.88 3.89 8.67
C LYS A 207 -13.50 5.37 8.50
N ASN A 208 -14.20 6.26 9.20
CA ASN A 208 -14.08 7.72 9.07
C ASN A 208 -13.14 8.34 10.13
N THR A 209 -12.37 7.51 10.84
CA THR A 209 -11.44 7.99 11.86
C THR A 209 -10.41 8.94 11.24
N SER A 210 -10.40 10.17 11.73
CA SER A 210 -9.38 11.17 11.42
C SER A 210 -8.93 11.81 12.72
N VAL A 211 -7.64 12.09 12.82
CA VAL A 211 -7.02 12.39 14.10
C VAL A 211 -5.99 13.50 13.95
N ASN A 212 -6.00 14.44 14.89
CA ASN A 212 -5.04 15.56 14.91
C ASN A 212 -3.66 15.10 15.39
N ILE A 213 -2.59 15.68 14.80
CA ILE A 213 -1.19 15.47 15.21
C ILE A 213 -0.96 15.99 16.63
N SER A 214 -1.25 15.13 17.61
CA SER A 214 -1.30 15.43 19.04
C SER A 214 -1.20 14.15 19.87
N SER A 215 -0.85 14.30 21.15
CA SER A 215 -0.82 13.21 22.12
C SER A 215 -2.18 12.52 22.29
N ASN A 216 -3.26 13.31 22.37
CA ASN A 216 -4.62 12.77 22.45
C ASN A 216 -5.00 12.01 21.18
N GLY A 217 -4.53 12.48 20.03
CA GLY A 217 -4.76 11.80 18.78
C GLY A 217 -4.11 10.43 18.73
N ALA A 218 -2.83 10.33 19.09
CA ALA A 218 -2.16 9.04 19.21
C ALA A 218 -2.92 8.09 20.16
N LYS A 219 -3.39 8.58 21.31
CA LYS A 219 -4.20 7.80 22.26
C LYS A 219 -5.52 7.32 21.68
N GLU A 220 -6.20 8.15 20.89
CA GLU A 220 -7.46 7.77 20.23
C GLU A 220 -7.23 6.66 19.19
N LEU A 221 -6.13 6.70 18.46
CA LEU A 221 -5.79 5.62 17.54
C LEU A 221 -5.45 4.33 18.30
N LEU A 222 -4.68 4.42 19.39
CA LEU A 222 -4.33 3.27 20.23
C LEU A 222 -5.58 2.65 20.89
N SER A 223 -6.54 3.44 21.33
CA SER A 223 -7.81 2.92 21.86
C SER A 223 -8.64 2.20 20.81
N LYS A 224 -8.59 2.66 19.55
CA LYS A 224 -9.22 1.95 18.42
C LYS A 224 -8.50 0.65 18.08
N ILE A 225 -7.17 0.61 18.14
CA ILE A 225 -6.40 -0.63 17.96
C ILE A 225 -6.76 -1.63 19.07
N LYS A 226 -6.80 -1.18 20.34
CA LYS A 226 -7.27 -1.99 21.48
C LYS A 226 -8.64 -2.59 21.22
N PHE A 227 -9.58 -1.77 20.79
CA PHE A 227 -10.93 -2.22 20.48
C PHE A 227 -10.96 -3.28 19.36
N ILE A 228 -10.15 -3.12 18.31
CA ILE A 228 -10.05 -4.13 17.24
C ILE A 228 -9.48 -5.44 17.79
N ASP A 229 -8.43 -5.36 18.63
CA ASP A 229 -7.79 -6.53 19.23
C ASP A 229 -8.73 -7.26 20.21
N GLU A 230 -9.58 -6.54 20.93
CA GLU A 230 -10.61 -7.11 21.84
C GLU A 230 -11.70 -7.91 21.11
N ILE A 231 -12.00 -7.59 19.84
CA ILE A 231 -12.95 -8.37 19.03
C ILE A 231 -12.39 -9.79 18.77
N ASP A 232 -11.08 -10.01 18.91
CA ASP A 232 -10.36 -11.28 18.65
C ASP A 232 -10.58 -11.78 17.21
N CYS A 233 -10.54 -10.86 16.25
CA CYS A 233 -10.70 -11.14 14.82
C CYS A 233 -9.35 -11.21 14.12
N ASN A 234 -8.48 -12.10 14.59
CA ASN A 234 -7.16 -12.31 14.00
C ASN A 234 -7.29 -13.18 12.75
N CYS A 235 -7.57 -12.55 11.60
CA CYS A 235 -7.41 -13.20 10.30
C CYS A 235 -6.07 -12.79 9.67
N ASP A 236 -5.33 -13.77 9.18
CA ASP A 236 -4.17 -13.55 8.32
C ASP A 236 -4.58 -13.72 6.86
N LEU A 237 -4.30 -12.68 6.07
CA LEU A 237 -4.54 -12.64 4.63
C LEU A 237 -3.27 -12.93 3.81
N GLY A 238 -2.20 -13.45 4.43
CA GLY A 238 -0.93 -13.78 3.76
C GLY A 238 -1.04 -14.83 2.65
N PHE A 239 -2.14 -15.59 2.59
CA PHE A 239 -2.43 -16.53 1.50
C PHE A 239 -2.91 -15.85 0.21
N LEU A 240 -3.31 -14.57 0.27
CA LEU A 240 -3.79 -13.80 -0.88
C LEU A 240 -2.63 -13.16 -1.65
N SER A 241 -2.80 -13.03 -2.97
CA SER A 241 -1.90 -12.22 -3.79
C SER A 241 -2.07 -10.72 -3.51
N GLU A 242 -1.04 -9.93 -3.82
CA GLU A 242 -1.08 -8.47 -3.67
C GLU A 242 -2.22 -7.81 -4.45
N SER A 243 -2.52 -8.32 -5.65
CA SER A 243 -3.64 -7.84 -6.47
C SER A 243 -5.01 -8.16 -5.86
N LYS A 244 -5.16 -9.28 -5.13
CA LYS A 244 -6.37 -9.60 -4.35
C LYS A 244 -6.50 -8.75 -3.11
N LEU A 245 -5.41 -8.55 -2.36
CA LEU A 245 -5.39 -7.65 -1.21
C LEU A 245 -5.82 -6.24 -1.60
N SER A 246 -5.25 -5.72 -2.70
CA SER A 246 -5.60 -4.40 -3.23
C SER A 246 -7.06 -4.31 -3.68
N TYR A 247 -7.56 -5.35 -4.36
CA TYR A 247 -8.96 -5.43 -4.77
C TYR A 247 -9.91 -5.35 -3.55
N PHE A 248 -9.72 -6.20 -2.55
CA PHE A 248 -10.58 -6.22 -1.37
C PHE A 248 -10.46 -4.94 -0.56
N LEU A 249 -9.25 -4.37 -0.43
CA LEU A 249 -9.06 -3.08 0.23
C LEU A 249 -9.93 -1.99 -0.43
N ILE A 250 -9.86 -1.86 -1.76
CA ILE A 250 -10.64 -0.87 -2.52
C ILE A 250 -12.15 -1.16 -2.41
N GLU A 251 -12.56 -2.41 -2.54
CA GLU A 251 -13.98 -2.78 -2.50
C GLU A 251 -14.61 -2.53 -1.11
N ILE A 252 -13.89 -2.89 -0.05
CA ILE A 252 -14.30 -2.63 1.34
C ILE A 252 -14.34 -1.13 1.61
N GLN A 253 -13.36 -0.37 1.14
CA GLN A 253 -13.36 1.10 1.27
C GLN A 253 -14.56 1.76 0.58
N ARG A 254 -15.00 1.22 -0.56
CA ARG A 254 -16.21 1.70 -1.28
C ARG A 254 -17.51 1.26 -0.60
N SER A 255 -17.46 0.22 0.23
CA SER A 255 -18.64 -0.33 0.90
C SER A 255 -18.99 0.45 2.15
N ASP A 256 -20.28 0.58 2.43
CA ASP A 256 -20.82 1.11 3.68
C ASP A 256 -21.53 0.00 4.46
N LYS A 257 -21.94 0.33 5.68
CA LYS A 257 -22.70 -0.58 6.56
C LYS A 257 -23.91 -1.18 5.84
N PHE A 258 -24.70 -0.34 5.16
CA PHE A 258 -25.95 -0.75 4.52
C PHE A 258 -25.72 -1.73 3.37
N ARG A 259 -24.68 -1.52 2.56
CA ARG A 259 -24.29 -2.46 1.50
C ARG A 259 -23.89 -3.82 2.08
N ILE A 260 -23.06 -3.83 3.13
CA ILE A 260 -22.59 -5.08 3.77
C ILE A 260 -23.77 -5.85 4.37
N GLN A 261 -24.72 -5.16 5.01
CA GLN A 261 -25.93 -5.78 5.56
C GLN A 261 -26.86 -6.39 4.50
N ARG A 262 -26.82 -5.89 3.26
CA ARG A 262 -27.64 -6.38 2.15
C ARG A 262 -27.03 -7.54 1.37
N PHE A 263 -25.84 -8.02 1.75
CA PHE A 263 -25.26 -9.19 1.10
C PHE A 263 -26.13 -10.42 1.36
N ALA A 264 -26.51 -11.11 0.29
CA ALA A 264 -27.31 -12.34 0.38
C ALA A 264 -26.51 -13.51 0.98
N ASP A 265 -25.18 -13.48 0.84
CA ASP A 265 -24.27 -14.48 1.37
C ASP A 265 -23.73 -14.03 2.74
N GLU A 266 -24.09 -14.75 3.80
CA GLU A 266 -23.60 -14.48 5.15
C GLU A 266 -22.08 -14.66 5.26
N ASN A 267 -21.50 -15.62 4.55
CA ASN A 267 -20.05 -15.84 4.60
C ASN A 267 -19.33 -14.63 4.00
N LYS A 268 -19.85 -14.10 2.89
CA LYS A 268 -19.37 -12.84 2.32
C LYS A 268 -19.47 -11.70 3.33
N LYS A 269 -20.61 -11.53 3.99
CA LYS A 269 -20.81 -10.48 5.01
C LYS A 269 -19.73 -10.53 6.09
N TYR A 270 -19.56 -11.68 6.75
CA TYR A 270 -18.62 -11.81 7.86
C TYR A 270 -17.15 -11.75 7.41
N ALA A 271 -16.81 -12.31 6.25
CA ALA A 271 -15.46 -12.22 5.71
C ALA A 271 -15.07 -10.76 5.39
N TYR A 272 -16.00 -9.95 4.87
CA TYR A 272 -15.73 -8.52 4.62
C TYR A 272 -15.50 -7.75 5.90
N LEU A 273 -16.26 -8.04 6.96
CA LEU A 273 -16.07 -7.41 8.26
C LEU A 273 -14.71 -7.79 8.88
N ALA A 274 -14.31 -9.05 8.78
CA ALA A 274 -13.00 -9.50 9.24
C ALA A 274 -11.86 -8.84 8.45
N MET A 275 -11.92 -8.87 7.11
CA MET A 275 -10.94 -8.20 6.26
C MET A 275 -10.89 -6.69 6.51
N PHE A 276 -12.03 -6.05 6.78
CA PHE A 276 -12.08 -4.64 7.16
C PHE A 276 -11.28 -4.36 8.43
N LEU A 277 -11.47 -5.15 9.48
CA LEU A 277 -10.71 -5.02 10.73
C LEU A 277 -9.22 -5.22 10.51
N TYR A 278 -8.84 -6.24 9.72
CA TYR A 278 -7.45 -6.49 9.35
C TYR A 278 -6.79 -5.28 8.68
N PHE A 279 -7.43 -4.74 7.62
CA PHE A 279 -6.91 -3.56 6.92
C PHE A 279 -6.88 -2.32 7.82
N ARG A 280 -7.91 -2.12 8.65
CA ARG A 280 -8.00 -0.95 9.54
C ARG A 280 -6.98 -0.98 10.65
N ARG A 281 -6.73 -2.14 11.25
CA ARG A 281 -5.70 -2.30 12.27
C ARG A 281 -4.33 -1.89 11.71
N ARG A 282 -3.95 -2.41 10.53
CA ARG A 282 -2.70 -2.05 9.84
C ARG A 282 -2.61 -0.55 9.57
N HIS A 283 -3.67 0.01 8.98
CA HIS A 283 -3.73 1.44 8.71
C HIS A 283 -3.60 2.30 9.97
N PHE A 284 -4.24 1.91 11.08
CA PHE A 284 -4.10 2.63 12.35
C PHE A 284 -2.71 2.52 12.96
N VAL A 285 -2.05 1.37 12.83
CA VAL A 285 -0.64 1.23 13.25
C VAL A 285 0.25 2.20 12.46
N ASP A 286 0.10 2.24 11.14
CA ASP A 286 0.85 3.16 10.27
C ASP A 286 0.56 4.63 10.65
N MET A 287 -0.72 4.98 10.86
CA MET A 287 -1.13 6.32 11.30
C MET A 287 -0.58 6.68 12.69
N VAL A 288 -0.52 5.74 13.65
CA VAL A 288 0.06 5.98 14.98
C VAL A 288 1.53 6.32 14.85
N ILE A 289 2.28 5.59 14.02
CA ILE A 289 3.70 5.85 13.77
C ILE A 289 3.88 7.24 13.16
N GLU A 290 3.09 7.58 12.13
CA GLU A 290 3.15 8.88 11.48
C GLU A 290 2.78 10.03 12.43
N VAL A 291 1.67 9.92 13.16
CA VAL A 291 1.21 10.92 14.11
C VAL A 291 2.23 11.12 15.22
N THR A 292 2.81 10.04 15.74
CA THR A 292 3.83 10.09 16.80
C THR A 292 5.09 10.78 16.30
N SER A 293 5.59 10.41 15.11
CA SER A 293 6.76 11.04 14.50
C SER A 293 6.55 12.54 14.25
N ASN A 294 5.44 12.91 13.60
CA ASN A 294 5.11 14.30 13.33
C ASN A 294 4.90 15.12 14.62
N TYR A 295 4.25 14.52 15.62
CA TYR A 295 4.07 15.14 16.92
C TYR A 295 5.42 15.33 17.63
N ALA A 296 6.33 14.35 17.56
CA ALA A 296 7.66 14.44 18.13
C ALA A 296 8.47 15.58 17.51
N HIS A 297 8.44 15.74 16.18
CA HIS A 297 9.06 16.89 15.52
C HIS A 297 8.45 18.22 15.94
N LYS A 298 7.11 18.29 16.08
CA LYS A 298 6.41 19.50 16.53
C LYS A 298 6.80 19.89 17.95
N VAL A 299 6.93 18.92 18.86
CA VAL A 299 7.36 19.14 20.25
C VAL A 299 8.82 19.60 20.29
N LEU A 300 9.73 18.96 19.54
CA LEU A 300 11.14 19.35 19.44
C LEU A 300 11.30 20.77 18.90
N LYS A 301 10.56 21.13 17.84
CA LYS A 301 10.57 22.49 17.28
C LYS A 301 10.10 23.55 18.27
N ARG A 302 9.08 23.22 19.08
CA ARG A 302 8.62 24.11 20.17
C ARG A 302 9.68 24.24 21.25
N SER A 303 10.36 23.14 21.60
CA SER A 303 11.47 23.13 22.55
C SER A 303 12.60 24.05 22.10
N ARG A 304 13.12 23.84 20.88
CA ARG A 304 14.16 24.67 20.25
C ARG A 304 13.82 26.16 20.26
N LYS A 305 12.58 26.52 19.92
CA LYS A 305 12.15 27.92 19.96
C LYS A 305 12.18 28.51 21.37
N LYS A 306 11.89 27.72 22.41
CA LYS A 306 12.00 28.17 23.81
C LYS A 306 13.46 28.27 24.22
N THR A 307 14.30 27.29 23.88
CA THR A 307 15.75 27.31 24.13
C THR A 307 16.40 28.54 23.50
N GLN A 308 16.13 28.81 22.22
CA GLN A 308 16.67 29.97 21.51
C GLN A 308 16.25 31.29 22.17
N LYS A 309 14.98 31.40 22.61
CA LYS A 309 14.50 32.59 23.33
C LYS A 309 15.21 32.75 24.68
N GLN A 310 15.35 31.67 25.44
CA GLN A 310 16.01 31.70 26.74
C GLN A 310 17.50 32.03 26.61
N ASN A 311 18.21 31.38 25.70
CA ASN A 311 19.63 31.63 25.47
C ASN A 311 19.88 33.03 24.90
N ALA A 312 18.96 33.56 24.07
CA ALA A 312 19.04 34.96 23.62
C ALA A 312 18.86 35.95 24.78
N LEU A 313 17.94 35.69 25.71
CA LEU A 313 17.78 36.48 26.93
C LEU A 313 19.04 36.39 27.82
N ASN A 314 19.56 35.19 28.04
CA ASN A 314 20.79 34.99 28.80
C ASN A 314 21.96 35.75 28.14
N PHE A 315 22.12 35.68 26.81
CA PHE A 315 23.15 36.43 26.09
C PHE A 315 23.00 37.96 26.22
N GLN A 316 21.77 38.48 26.17
CA GLN A 316 21.52 39.89 26.43
C GLN A 316 21.89 40.28 27.86
N ASN A 317 21.57 39.44 28.84
CA ASN A 317 21.96 39.65 30.24
C ASN A 317 23.49 39.61 30.41
N TYR A 318 24.19 38.65 29.80
CA TYR A 318 25.67 38.62 29.78
C TYR A 318 26.26 39.88 29.16
N LYS A 319 25.71 40.37 28.04
CA LYS A 319 26.16 41.60 27.39
C LYS A 319 25.93 42.82 28.29
N ASN A 320 24.78 42.90 28.94
CA ASN A 320 24.46 43.98 29.87
C ASN A 320 25.38 43.96 31.10
N ASN A 321 25.59 42.79 31.70
CA ASN A 321 26.48 42.62 32.86
C ASN A 321 27.94 42.91 32.48
N SER A 322 28.39 42.49 31.29
CA SER A 322 29.72 42.82 30.77
C SER A 322 29.91 44.32 30.56
N ASN A 323 28.89 45.02 30.04
CA ASN A 323 28.93 46.48 29.91
C ASN A 323 28.94 47.17 31.28
N ARG A 324 28.09 46.74 32.23
CA ARG A 324 28.11 47.25 33.61
C ARG A 324 29.48 47.07 34.26
N LEU A 325 30.11 45.90 34.08
CA LEU A 325 31.45 45.62 34.57
C LEU A 325 32.49 46.56 33.92
N LYS A 326 32.40 46.82 32.61
CA LYS A 326 33.28 47.78 31.92
C LYS A 326 33.12 49.20 32.45
N ASP A 327 31.88 49.62 32.73
CA ASP A 327 31.61 50.96 33.26
C ASP A 327 32.15 51.09 34.68
N ILE A 328 31.91 50.10 35.55
CA ILE A 328 32.50 50.05 36.88
C ILE A 328 34.04 50.04 36.82
N LEU A 329 34.65 49.28 35.90
CA LEU A 329 36.11 49.27 35.74
C LEU A 329 36.66 50.64 35.29
N LYS A 330 35.98 51.33 34.36
CA LYS A 330 36.36 52.69 33.94
C LYS A 330 36.29 53.68 35.10
N ASP A 331 35.23 53.58 35.89
CA ASP A 331 35.03 54.45 37.04
C ASP A 331 36.10 54.19 38.10
N ILE A 332 36.38 52.92 38.41
CA ILE A 332 37.44 52.51 39.34
C ILE A 332 38.82 53.04 38.92
N ILE A 333 39.16 53.00 37.63
CA ILE A 333 40.46 53.51 37.12
C ILE A 333 40.62 55.02 37.31
N ARG A 334 39.51 55.78 37.40
CA ARG A 334 39.52 57.24 37.56
C ARG A 334 39.61 57.71 39.02
N ILE A 335 39.52 56.79 39.99
CA ILE A 335 39.50 57.12 41.41
C ILE A 335 40.92 57.22 41.95
N ASN A 336 41.21 58.31 42.66
CA ASN A 336 42.51 58.54 43.31
C ASN A 336 42.46 58.34 44.84
N GLU A 337 41.27 58.27 45.45
CA GLU A 337 41.07 58.11 46.90
C GLU A 337 40.45 56.74 47.27
N PHE A 338 41.00 56.09 48.31
CA PHE A 338 40.61 54.74 48.71
C PHE A 338 39.17 54.63 49.26
N ASP A 339 38.64 55.70 49.86
CA ASP A 339 37.28 55.72 50.41
C ASP A 339 36.19 55.73 49.33
N GLU A 340 36.48 56.29 48.15
CA GLU A 340 35.57 56.25 47.00
C GLU A 340 35.53 54.86 46.37
N PHE A 341 36.65 54.14 46.35
CA PHE A 341 36.72 52.75 45.89
C PHE A 341 35.82 51.82 46.71
N LYS A 342 35.71 52.06 48.02
CA LYS A 342 34.89 51.25 48.94
C LYS A 342 33.40 51.29 48.60
N LYS A 343 32.90 52.36 47.97
CA LYS A 343 31.50 52.51 47.51
C LYS A 343 31.14 51.58 46.35
N TYR A 344 32.11 51.12 45.56
CA TYR A 344 31.88 50.21 44.44
C TYR A 344 31.83 48.73 44.85
N LYS A 345 32.22 48.41 46.10
CA LYS A 345 32.19 47.04 46.62
C LYS A 345 30.78 46.45 46.61
N ASP A 346 29.77 47.24 46.98
CA ASP A 346 28.38 46.78 47.04
C ASP A 346 27.80 46.57 45.63
N SER A 347 28.13 47.45 44.68
CA SER A 347 27.78 47.30 43.26
C SER A 347 28.42 46.07 42.61
N LEU A 348 29.67 45.75 42.96
CA LEU A 348 30.36 44.54 42.53
C LEU A 348 29.77 43.27 43.17
N LEU A 349 29.33 43.35 44.42
CA LEU A 349 28.66 42.24 45.11
C LEU A 349 27.33 41.90 44.44
N GLN A 350 26.54 42.92 44.11
CA GLN A 350 25.27 42.76 43.39
C GLN A 350 25.47 42.15 41.99
N LEU A 351 26.48 42.62 41.25
CA LEU A 351 26.85 42.03 39.95
C LEU A 351 27.33 40.58 40.08
N LYS A 352 28.06 40.25 41.15
CA LYS A 352 28.50 38.88 41.41
C LYS A 352 27.30 37.98 41.70
N GLU A 353 26.36 38.39 42.53
CA GLU A 353 25.13 37.64 42.78
C GLU A 353 24.29 37.45 41.50
N GLU A 354 24.19 38.49 40.67
CA GLU A 354 23.52 38.40 39.36
C GLU A 354 24.22 37.42 38.39
N LEU A 355 25.55 37.35 38.40
CA LEU A 355 26.33 36.40 37.59
C LEU A 355 26.27 34.97 38.15
N ASP A 356 26.37 34.80 39.46
CA ASP A 356 26.31 33.50 40.14
C ASP A 356 24.89 32.88 40.04
N SER A 357 23.85 33.69 39.89
CA SER A 357 22.45 33.24 39.72
C SER A 357 22.06 32.89 38.28
N GLN A 358 22.93 33.15 37.29
CA GLN A 358 22.65 32.82 35.89
C GLN A 358 22.82 31.32 35.63
N GLU A 359 21.74 30.66 35.20
CA GLU A 359 21.80 29.26 34.76
C GLU A 359 22.70 29.10 33.51
N ASP A 360 23.37 27.94 33.42
CA ASP A 360 24.14 27.50 32.25
C ASP A 360 23.31 27.58 30.95
N GLU A 361 23.99 27.55 29.80
CA GLU A 361 23.30 27.43 28.51
C GLU A 361 22.33 26.24 28.51
N MET A 362 21.05 26.55 28.37
CA MET A 362 20.00 25.55 28.38
C MET A 362 20.07 24.73 27.09
N GLU A 363 19.95 23.41 27.20
CA GLU A 363 19.91 22.51 26.05
C GLU A 363 18.44 22.26 25.63
N ASP A 364 18.22 21.89 24.37
CA ASP A 364 16.89 21.59 23.84
C ASP A 364 16.10 20.56 24.66
N ILE A 365 16.81 19.67 25.35
CA ILE A 365 16.24 18.57 26.12
C ILE A 365 15.64 19.02 27.45
N ASP A 366 16.15 20.11 28.03
CA ASP A 366 15.67 20.62 29.31
C ASP A 366 14.19 21.00 29.24
N PHE A 367 13.80 21.67 28.15
CA PHE A 367 12.41 22.03 27.89
C PHE A 367 11.55 20.84 27.46
N LEU A 368 12.13 19.82 26.83
CA LEU A 368 11.43 18.56 26.52
C LEU A 368 11.07 17.81 27.80
N LEU A 369 12.00 17.69 28.75
CA LEU A 369 11.78 17.00 30.02
C LEU A 369 10.76 17.73 30.90
N LYS A 370 10.75 19.08 30.87
CA LYS A 370 9.74 19.92 31.54
C LYS A 370 8.34 19.80 30.89
N SER A 371 8.23 19.28 29.66
CA SER A 371 6.94 19.03 29.01
C SER A 371 6.28 17.73 29.52
N HIS A 372 5.77 17.74 30.75
CA HIS A 372 5.29 16.57 31.51
C HIS A 372 4.23 15.67 30.84
N HIS A 373 3.64 16.08 29.72
CA HIS A 373 2.50 15.39 29.09
C HIS A 373 2.66 15.10 27.59
N SER A 374 3.85 15.30 27.01
CA SER A 374 4.01 15.18 25.57
C SER A 374 3.74 13.75 25.08
N PHE A 375 4.30 12.72 25.71
CA PHE A 375 4.23 11.35 25.19
C PHE A 375 3.68 10.31 26.17
N ASN A 376 2.62 10.63 26.91
CA ASN A 376 2.02 9.73 27.92
C ASN A 376 1.28 8.50 27.32
N TYR A 377 1.74 7.97 26.19
CA TYR A 377 1.18 6.84 25.43
C TYR A 377 2.26 5.91 24.87
N THR A 378 3.55 6.15 25.15
CA THR A 378 4.67 5.33 24.66
C THR A 378 4.56 3.87 25.05
N ASN A 379 4.25 3.57 26.31
CA ASN A 379 4.11 2.18 26.75
C ASN A 379 2.98 1.47 26.02
N GLU A 380 1.84 2.16 25.82
CA GLU A 380 0.72 1.60 25.04
C GLU A 380 1.16 1.38 23.59
N LEU A 381 1.85 2.35 22.97
CA LEU A 381 2.36 2.22 21.61
C LEU A 381 3.28 0.99 21.44
N LEU A 382 4.17 0.75 22.41
CA LEU A 382 5.06 -0.42 22.40
C LEU A 382 4.34 -1.75 22.66
N GLU A 383 3.17 -1.74 23.30
CA GLU A 383 2.35 -2.94 23.51
C GLU A 383 1.64 -3.40 22.23
N PHE A 384 1.31 -2.49 21.29
CA PHE A 384 0.56 -2.84 20.05
C PHE A 384 1.41 -3.03 18.80
N ILE A 385 2.68 -2.59 18.82
CA ILE A 385 3.59 -2.66 17.69
C ILE A 385 4.63 -3.74 17.95
N ASN A 386 4.67 -4.73 17.06
CA ASN A 386 5.74 -5.73 17.04
C ASN A 386 6.94 -5.17 16.27
N PHE A 387 8.09 -5.08 16.94
CA PHE A 387 9.33 -4.63 16.33
C PHE A 387 10.22 -5.83 16.05
N ASP A 388 10.61 -6.02 14.79
CA ASP A 388 11.61 -7.01 14.37
C ASP A 388 12.65 -6.35 13.48
N THR A 389 13.94 -6.59 13.76
CA THR A 389 15.04 -6.13 12.90
C THR A 389 16.26 -7.03 13.01
N ASN A 390 16.90 -7.24 11.85
CA ASN A 390 18.17 -7.95 11.73
C ASN A 390 19.40 -7.04 11.96
N THR A 391 19.23 -5.71 11.97
CA THR A 391 20.33 -4.74 11.99
C THR A 391 20.64 -4.20 13.40
N LYS A 392 19.63 -4.10 14.28
CA LYS A 392 19.79 -3.59 15.65
C LYS A 392 19.04 -4.44 16.68
N PRO A 393 19.47 -5.69 16.92
CA PRO A 393 18.76 -6.62 17.79
C PRO A 393 18.72 -6.15 19.26
N GLU A 394 19.75 -5.43 19.73
CA GLU A 394 19.78 -4.88 21.10
C GLU A 394 18.71 -3.80 21.32
N LEU A 395 18.43 -2.98 20.31
CA LEU A 395 17.38 -1.96 20.38
C LEU A 395 15.99 -2.60 20.46
N VAL A 396 15.74 -3.66 19.68
CA VAL A 396 14.46 -4.41 19.74
C VAL A 396 14.28 -5.07 21.09
N LYS A 397 15.32 -5.69 21.64
CA LYS A 397 15.27 -6.25 23.01
C LYS A 397 14.90 -5.18 24.04
N LEU A 398 15.43 -3.97 23.88
CA LEU A 398 15.03 -2.84 24.74
C LEU A 398 13.56 -2.47 24.50
N LEU A 399 13.13 -2.25 23.25
CA LEU A 399 11.74 -1.88 22.92
C LEU A 399 10.73 -2.87 23.50
N ASN A 400 11.00 -4.17 23.38
CA ASN A 400 10.13 -5.23 23.87
C ASN A 400 10.12 -5.34 25.41
N SER A 401 11.21 -5.00 26.09
CA SER A 401 11.30 -5.04 27.56
C SER A 401 10.89 -3.71 28.22
N PHE A 402 10.84 -2.60 27.46
CA PHE A 402 10.56 -1.27 27.98
C PHE A 402 9.22 -1.15 28.73
N PRO A 403 8.10 -1.74 28.25
CA PRO A 403 6.81 -1.69 28.94
C PRO A 403 6.82 -2.34 30.33
N ALA A 404 7.72 -3.30 30.59
CA ALA A 404 7.82 -3.98 31.89
C ALA A 404 8.36 -3.07 33.00
N TYR A 405 9.04 -1.96 32.66
CA TYR A 405 9.64 -1.05 33.62
C TYR A 405 8.69 0.06 34.10
N LYS A 406 7.37 -0.16 34.15
CA LYS A 406 6.36 0.87 34.52
C LYS A 406 6.69 1.63 35.82
N SER A 407 7.27 0.97 36.84
CA SER A 407 7.57 1.54 38.16
C SER A 407 9.02 2.03 38.38
N ARG A 408 9.96 1.76 37.47
CA ARG A 408 11.38 2.10 37.67
C ARG A 408 11.70 3.54 37.25
N LYS A 409 12.39 4.29 38.12
CA LYS A 409 12.83 5.67 37.85
C LYS A 409 14.12 5.75 37.02
N ARG A 410 15.01 4.76 37.15
CA ARG A 410 16.30 4.67 36.47
C ARG A 410 16.45 3.32 35.78
N LEU A 411 17.15 3.29 34.65
CA LEU A 411 17.37 2.07 33.86
C LEU A 411 18.83 1.95 33.45
N GLU A 412 19.52 0.93 33.95
CA GLU A 412 20.88 0.59 33.51
C GLU A 412 20.80 -0.23 32.22
N ILE A 413 20.95 0.43 31.08
CA ILE A 413 20.87 -0.19 29.75
C ILE A 413 22.10 0.22 28.94
N ASN A 414 22.51 -0.65 28.01
CA ASN A 414 23.48 -0.28 26.99
C ASN A 414 22.93 0.91 26.17
N ILE A 415 23.69 2.01 26.08
CA ILE A 415 23.28 3.22 25.33
C ILE A 415 23.98 3.36 23.97
N HIS A 416 24.82 2.40 23.58
CA HIS A 416 25.70 2.53 22.40
C HIS A 416 24.91 2.57 21.07
N PHE A 417 23.68 2.07 21.05
CA PHE A 417 22.80 2.13 19.89
C PHE A 417 22.08 3.48 19.70
N PHE A 418 22.13 4.38 20.69
CA PHE A 418 21.65 5.76 20.57
C PHE A 418 22.73 6.66 19.92
N SER A 419 22.33 7.80 19.34
CA SER A 419 23.29 8.77 18.80
C SER A 419 24.19 9.35 19.90
N SER A 420 25.37 9.85 19.54
CA SER A 420 26.33 10.45 20.49
C SER A 420 25.70 11.58 21.32
N GLN A 421 24.80 12.35 20.71
CA GLN A 421 24.05 13.40 21.38
C GLN A 421 23.09 12.83 22.45
N TRP A 422 22.31 11.79 22.14
CA TRP A 422 21.44 11.12 23.10
C TRP A 422 22.22 10.41 24.20
N GLN A 423 23.39 9.84 23.91
CA GLN A 423 24.26 9.25 24.92
C GLN A 423 24.75 10.30 25.95
N LYS A 424 25.15 11.49 25.49
CA LYS A 424 25.52 12.62 26.37
C LYS A 424 24.34 13.00 27.27
N TYR A 425 23.15 13.10 26.69
CA TYR A 425 21.94 13.44 27.43
C TYR A 425 21.55 12.37 28.46
N ILE A 426 21.53 11.09 28.09
CA ILE A 426 21.19 10.00 29.02
C ILE A 426 22.13 10.00 30.24
N LYS A 427 23.43 10.24 30.01
CA LYS A 427 24.42 10.39 31.09
C LYS A 427 24.18 11.64 31.95
N LYS A 428 23.86 12.79 31.34
CA LYS A 428 23.58 14.06 32.04
C LYS A 428 22.42 13.94 33.04
N TYR A 429 21.44 13.07 32.78
CA TYR A 429 20.26 12.89 33.65
C TYR A 429 20.23 11.50 34.33
N ASP A 430 21.39 10.93 34.65
CA ASP A 430 21.53 9.70 35.46
C ASP A 430 20.63 8.55 35.01
N TYR A 431 20.56 8.27 33.70
CA TYR A 431 19.79 7.15 33.16
C TYR A 431 18.30 7.19 33.55
N SER A 432 17.73 8.39 33.70
CA SER A 432 16.30 8.58 33.95
C SER A 432 15.44 7.87 32.91
N LYS A 433 14.44 7.09 33.33
CA LYS A 433 13.54 6.41 32.38
C LYS A 433 12.94 7.38 31.36
N LYS A 434 12.61 8.60 31.78
CA LYS A 434 11.97 9.60 30.93
C LYS A 434 12.87 10.06 29.78
N ILE A 435 14.18 10.19 30.02
CA ILE A 435 15.09 10.60 28.95
C ILE A 435 15.33 9.47 27.97
N ILE A 436 15.32 8.22 28.44
CA ILE A 436 15.42 7.02 27.61
C ILE A 436 14.15 6.85 26.77
N GLU A 437 12.97 7.09 27.34
CA GLU A 437 11.69 7.09 26.61
C GLU A 437 11.68 8.11 25.47
N ILE A 438 12.12 9.34 25.76
CA ILE A 438 12.25 10.38 24.74
C ILE A 438 13.29 9.97 23.71
N ALA A 439 14.45 9.45 24.13
CA ALA A 439 15.47 8.97 23.20
C ALA A 439 14.87 7.93 22.24
N LEU A 440 14.17 6.91 22.75
CA LEU A 440 13.52 5.87 21.95
C LEU A 440 12.56 6.41 20.89
N LEU A 441 11.82 7.49 21.18
CA LEU A 441 10.92 8.12 20.20
C LEU A 441 11.65 8.87 19.08
N TYR A 442 12.88 9.31 19.33
CA TYR A 442 13.71 10.06 18.38
C TYR A 442 14.85 9.21 17.79
N THR A 443 14.91 7.90 18.09
CA THR A 443 15.89 6.95 17.54
C THR A 443 15.23 6.11 16.46
#